data_AF-A0A9X8ZZQ9-F1
#
_entry.id   AF-A0A9X8ZZQ9-F1
#
_cell.length_a   1.000
_cell.length_b   1.000
_cell.length_c   1.000
_cell.angle_alpha   90.00
_cell.angle_beta   90.00
_cell.angle_gamma   90.00
#
_symmetry.space_group_name_H-M   'P 1'
#
loop_
_entity.id
_entity.type
_entity.pdbx_description
1 polymer ?
#
loop_
_entity_poly.entity_id
_entity_poly.type
_entity_poly.pdbx_seq_one_letter_code
_entity_poly.pdbx_strand_id
1 'polypeptide(L)'
;MLDTLQRSKKFFLVCLIFLVLLTACGNTDVKTSKASLPPAESNIDTSLKAPNWVEKSPIQQSPNFTEDKKVQSVVNLIATGDNLYHDAVIKDGKQKDGSYDYNYIYENIKKAVKSSDLAIVNQETPIAGNNLKVQGYPT
;
A
#
# COMPACT_ATOMS: atom_id res chain seq x y z
N MET A 1 -44.70 2.65 47.87
CA MET A 1 -43.37 2.72 48.52
C MET A 1 -42.29 1.98 47.74
N LEU A 2 -42.59 0.87 47.04
CA LEU A 2 -41.63 0.21 46.14
C LEU A 2 -41.34 1.01 44.85
N ASP A 3 -42.35 1.70 44.28
CA ASP A 3 -42.18 2.44 43.02
C ASP A 3 -41.26 3.66 43.14
N THR A 4 -41.28 4.33 44.29
CA THR A 4 -40.37 5.46 44.60
C THR A 4 -38.93 4.99 44.76
N LEU A 5 -38.71 3.80 45.30
CA LEU A 5 -37.39 3.17 45.43
C LEU A 5 -36.86 2.69 44.07
N GLN A 6 -37.73 2.19 43.20
CA GLN A 6 -37.35 1.75 41.86
C GLN A 6 -37.06 2.95 40.94
N ARG A 7 -37.80 4.04 41.11
CA ARG A 7 -37.58 5.30 40.38
C ARG A 7 -36.27 5.99 40.80
N SER A 8 -35.90 5.97 42.09
CA SER A 8 -34.61 6.52 42.54
C SER A 8 -33.42 5.69 42.05
N LYS A 9 -33.54 4.35 41.97
CA LYS A 9 -32.52 3.48 41.37
C LYS A 9 -32.31 3.73 39.88
N LYS A 10 -33.40 3.92 39.12
CA LYS A 10 -33.31 4.30 37.70
C LYS A 10 -32.64 5.68 37.53
N PHE A 11 -32.99 6.63 38.39
CA PHE A 11 -32.37 7.96 38.36
C PHE A 11 -30.88 7.90 38.70
N PHE A 12 -30.51 7.12 39.71
CA PHE A 12 -29.11 6.91 40.09
C PHE A 12 -28.30 6.21 38.98
N LEU A 13 -28.89 5.21 38.31
CA LEU A 13 -28.26 4.52 37.17
C LEU A 13 -28.04 5.46 35.99
N VAL A 14 -29.01 6.34 35.68
CA VAL A 14 -28.87 7.35 34.63
C VAL A 14 -27.80 8.39 34.98
N CYS A 15 -27.75 8.86 36.23
CA CYS A 15 -26.69 9.75 36.70
C CYS A 15 -25.30 9.11 36.62
N LEU A 16 -25.17 7.82 36.97
CA LEU A 16 -23.90 7.09 36.87
C LEU A 16 -23.43 6.99 35.41
N ILE A 17 -24.32 6.65 34.47
CA ILE A 17 -24.00 6.59 33.03
C ILE A 17 -23.57 7.98 32.52
N PHE A 18 -24.26 9.04 32.94
CA PHE A 18 -23.91 10.41 32.53
C PHE A 18 -22.56 10.86 33.08
N LEU A 19 -22.20 10.49 34.32
CA LEU A 19 -20.88 10.74 34.88
C LEU A 19 -19.76 10.01 34.11
N VAL A 20 -19.99 8.76 33.68
CA VAL A 20 -19.02 7.99 32.87
C VAL A 20 -18.81 8.64 31.50
N LEU A 21 -19.88 9.15 30.88
CA LEU A 21 -19.78 9.88 29.60
C LEU A 21 -19.00 11.20 29.72
N LEU A 22 -19.09 11.90 30.85
CA LEU A 22 -18.36 13.16 31.07
C LEU A 22 -16.85 12.96 31.29
N THR A 23 -16.40 11.76 31.65
CA THR A 23 -14.97 11.44 31.83
C THR A 23 -14.29 10.88 30.56
N ALA A 24 -15.04 10.69 29.47
CA ALA A 24 -14.51 10.16 28.21
C ALA A 24 -14.00 11.27 27.27
N CYS A 25 -13.11 12.13 27.78
CA CYS A 25 -12.22 12.94 26.95
C CYS A 25 -10.78 12.49 27.24
N GLY A 26 -10.35 11.41 26.57
CA GLY A 26 -8.94 11.05 26.50
C GLY A 26 -8.24 11.95 25.48
N ASN A 27 -7.16 12.62 25.89
CA ASN A 27 -6.29 13.41 25.04
C ASN A 27 -5.82 12.59 23.84
N THR A 28 -6.21 13.00 22.64
CA THR A 28 -5.46 12.66 21.44
C THR A 28 -4.29 13.65 21.35
N ASP A 29 -3.11 13.22 21.78
CA ASP A 29 -1.86 13.82 21.31
C ASP A 29 -1.80 13.64 19.80
N VAL A 30 -2.36 14.60 19.07
CA VAL A 30 -2.12 14.76 17.64
C VAL A 30 -0.65 15.18 17.53
N LYS A 31 0.23 14.17 17.43
CA LYS A 31 1.54 14.36 16.80
C LYS A 31 1.28 14.73 15.35
N THR A 32 1.10 16.02 15.09
CA THR A 32 1.31 16.60 13.78
C THR A 32 2.78 16.36 13.44
N SER A 33 3.08 15.27 12.74
CA SER A 33 4.36 15.14 12.05
C SER A 33 4.38 16.19 10.95
N LYS A 34 4.81 17.41 11.30
CA LYS A 34 5.40 18.30 10.30
C LYS A 34 6.65 17.57 9.83
N ALA A 35 6.55 16.89 8.68
CA ALA A 35 7.71 16.50 7.91
C ALA A 35 8.33 17.81 7.39
N SER A 36 9.17 18.45 8.21
CA SER A 36 10.13 19.41 7.71
C SER A 36 11.14 18.61 6.90
N LEU A 37 11.02 18.69 5.59
CA LEU A 37 12.10 18.30 4.69
C LEU A 37 13.36 19.09 5.13
N PRO A 38 14.49 18.42 5.44
CA PRO A 38 15.75 19.13 5.48
C PRO A 38 16.01 19.73 4.09
N PRO A 39 16.67 20.90 3.99
CA PRO A 39 17.14 21.41 2.71
C PRO A 39 17.97 20.33 2.04
N ALA A 40 17.58 19.95 0.82
CA ALA A 40 18.38 19.05 0.01
C ALA A 40 19.67 19.79 -0.36
N GLU A 41 20.71 19.56 0.42
CA GLU A 41 22.06 19.94 0.04
C GLU A 41 22.46 19.08 -1.15
N SER A 42 22.36 19.70 -2.32
CA SER A 42 22.82 19.21 -3.61
C SER A 42 24.35 19.19 -3.62
N ASN A 43 24.97 18.11 -3.15
CA ASN A 43 26.37 17.83 -3.42
C ASN A 43 26.66 16.33 -3.39
N ILE A 44 26.27 15.62 -4.44
CA ILE A 44 26.93 14.37 -4.83
C ILE A 44 27.14 14.41 -6.35
N ASP A 45 28.19 15.09 -6.81
CA ASP A 45 28.87 14.72 -8.06
C ASP A 45 29.73 13.50 -7.75
N THR A 46 29.07 12.35 -7.62
CA THR A 46 29.72 11.07 -7.88
C THR A 46 29.09 10.62 -9.18
N SER A 47 29.82 10.82 -10.29
CA SER A 47 29.48 10.28 -11.60
C SER A 47 28.96 8.85 -11.44
N LEU A 48 27.64 8.67 -11.49
CA LEU A 48 27.01 7.37 -11.31
C LEU A 48 27.51 6.49 -12.45
N LYS A 49 28.30 5.47 -12.13
CA LYS A 49 28.74 4.51 -13.13
C LYS A 49 27.51 3.74 -13.59
N ALA A 50 27.16 3.87 -14.86
CA ALA A 50 26.03 3.16 -15.41
C ALA A 50 26.21 1.64 -15.18
N PRO A 51 25.15 0.90 -14.82
CA PRO A 51 25.21 -0.54 -14.73
C PRO A 51 25.74 -1.16 -16.03
N ASN A 52 26.44 -2.29 -15.92
CA ASN A 52 27.06 -2.99 -17.06
C ASN A 52 26.10 -3.37 -18.19
N TRP A 53 24.80 -3.44 -17.93
CA TRP A 53 23.76 -3.73 -18.93
C TRP A 53 23.35 -2.49 -19.73
N VAL A 54 23.59 -1.28 -19.20
CA VAL A 54 23.35 -0.02 -19.93
C VAL A 54 24.27 0.06 -21.13
N GLU A 55 25.56 -0.27 -20.95
CA GLU A 55 26.58 -0.38 -22.01
C GLU A 55 26.20 -1.36 -23.14
N LYS A 56 25.32 -2.32 -22.84
CA LYS A 56 24.86 -3.35 -23.79
C LYS A 56 23.47 -3.05 -24.37
N SER A 57 22.90 -1.88 -24.07
CA SER A 57 21.56 -1.53 -24.53
C SER A 57 21.53 -1.31 -26.06
N PRO A 58 20.51 -1.83 -26.78
CA PRO A 58 20.36 -1.62 -28.22
C PRO A 58 20.30 -0.13 -28.62
N ILE A 59 19.87 0.74 -27.71
CA ILE A 59 19.80 2.20 -27.93
C ILE A 59 21.21 2.80 -28.08
N GLN A 60 22.20 2.26 -27.36
CA GLN A 60 23.59 2.71 -27.45
C GLN A 60 24.33 2.17 -28.68
N GLN A 61 23.81 1.11 -29.30
CA GLN A 61 24.36 0.53 -30.53
C GLN A 61 23.74 1.14 -31.80
N SER A 62 22.78 2.05 -31.66
CA SER A 62 22.16 2.73 -32.79
C SER A 62 23.17 3.63 -33.51
N PRO A 63 23.24 3.63 -34.85
CA PRO A 63 24.14 4.50 -35.61
C PRO A 63 23.90 6.01 -35.38
N ASN A 64 22.75 6.38 -34.79
CA ASN A 64 22.41 7.75 -34.40
C ASN A 64 22.66 8.05 -32.92
N PHE A 65 23.33 7.17 -32.18
CA PHE A 65 23.68 7.42 -30.78
C PHE A 65 24.88 8.38 -30.70
N THR A 66 24.62 9.64 -30.36
CA THR A 66 25.67 10.62 -30.08
C THR A 66 26.09 10.50 -28.62
N GLU A 67 27.36 10.17 -28.37
CA GLU A 67 27.97 9.92 -27.05
C GLU A 67 28.18 11.21 -26.21
N ASP A 68 27.32 12.22 -26.36
CA ASP A 68 27.50 13.54 -25.73
C ASP A 68 26.64 13.77 -24.47
N LYS A 69 25.85 12.77 -24.05
CA LYS A 69 25.13 12.83 -22.76
C LYS A 69 25.75 11.89 -21.75
N LYS A 70 26.56 12.45 -20.85
CA LYS A 70 26.91 11.81 -19.57
C LYS A 70 25.61 11.31 -18.93
N VAL A 71 25.53 10.01 -18.62
CA VAL A 71 24.38 9.44 -17.91
C VAL A 71 24.24 10.16 -16.57
N GLN A 72 23.20 10.97 -16.42
CA GLN A 72 22.99 11.77 -15.21
C GLN A 72 22.32 10.95 -14.10
N SER A 73 21.51 9.95 -14.49
CA SER A 73 20.76 9.09 -13.58
C SER A 73 20.37 7.79 -14.28
N VAL A 74 20.25 6.71 -13.50
CA VAL A 74 19.72 5.42 -13.95
C VAL A 74 18.52 5.08 -13.07
N VAL A 75 17.46 4.54 -13.68
CA VAL A 75 16.26 4.07 -12.99
C VAL A 75 16.04 2.62 -13.37
N ASN A 76 15.89 1.75 -12.37
CA ASN A 76 15.53 0.35 -12.54
C ASN A 76 14.01 0.22 -12.51
N LEU A 77 13.42 -0.07 -13.66
CA LEU A 77 11.99 -0.29 -13.83
C LEU A 77 11.70 -1.79 -13.92
N ILE A 78 10.70 -2.25 -13.17
CA ILE A 78 10.02 -3.52 -13.44
C ILE A 78 8.58 -3.24 -13.85
N ALA A 79 8.15 -3.83 -14.96
CA ALA A 79 6.78 -3.74 -15.44
C ALA A 79 6.25 -5.15 -15.67
N THR A 80 5.07 -5.42 -15.14
CA THR A 80 4.37 -6.70 -15.28
C THR A 80 3.03 -6.48 -15.96
N GLY A 81 2.52 -7.54 -16.60
CA GLY A 81 1.22 -7.54 -17.23
C GLY A 81 0.09 -7.63 -16.21
N ASP A 82 -0.91 -8.43 -16.54
CA ASP A 82 -2.19 -8.42 -15.85
C ASP A 82 -2.10 -8.97 -14.43
N ASN A 83 -2.58 -8.18 -13.48
CA ASN A 83 -2.96 -8.61 -12.14
C ASN A 83 -4.42 -9.04 -12.18
N LEU A 84 -4.64 -10.20 -12.78
CA LEU A 84 -5.95 -10.72 -13.11
C LEU A 84 -6.37 -11.83 -12.14
N TYR A 85 -7.54 -11.65 -11.52
CA TYR A 85 -8.11 -12.63 -10.59
C TYR A 85 -9.26 -13.39 -11.26
N HIS A 86 -8.98 -14.66 -11.57
CA HIS A 86 -9.99 -15.63 -12.02
C HIS A 86 -10.49 -16.47 -10.83
N ASP A 87 -11.59 -17.19 -11.02
CA ASP A 87 -12.29 -17.92 -9.95
C ASP A 87 -11.38 -18.93 -9.23
N ALA A 88 -10.49 -19.59 -9.98
CA ALA A 88 -9.46 -20.46 -9.43
C ALA A 88 -8.49 -19.72 -8.49
N VAL A 89 -7.98 -18.55 -8.89
CA VAL A 89 -7.05 -17.73 -8.10
C VAL A 89 -7.75 -17.21 -6.85
N ILE A 90 -8.99 -16.71 -6.99
CA ILE A 90 -9.80 -16.23 -5.86
C ILE A 90 -9.98 -17.33 -4.83
N LYS A 91 -10.31 -18.55 -5.27
CA LYS A 91 -10.49 -19.70 -4.39
C LYS A 91 -9.20 -20.12 -3.71
N ASP A 92 -8.09 -20.09 -4.44
CA ASP A 92 -6.77 -20.51 -3.94
C ASP A 92 -6.27 -19.60 -2.80
N GLY A 93 -6.48 -18.28 -2.91
CA GLY A 93 -6.09 -17.34 -1.87
C GLY A 93 -7.05 -17.28 -0.66
N LYS A 94 -8.23 -17.91 -0.73
CA LYS A 94 -9.26 -17.80 0.31
C LYS A 94 -8.92 -18.64 1.54
N GLN A 95 -8.86 -18.00 2.69
CA GLN A 95 -8.55 -18.60 3.98
C GLN A 95 -9.80 -19.16 4.68
N LYS A 96 -9.60 -20.02 5.69
CA LYS A 96 -10.69 -20.65 6.46
C LYS A 96 -11.56 -19.65 7.22
N ASP A 97 -10.98 -18.53 7.64
CA ASP A 97 -11.68 -17.44 8.34
C ASP A 97 -12.40 -16.47 7.36
N GLY A 98 -12.29 -16.71 6.04
CA GLY A 98 -12.88 -15.88 5.01
C GLY A 98 -12.01 -14.72 4.52
N SER A 99 -10.82 -14.53 5.08
CA SER A 99 -9.82 -13.59 4.55
C SER A 99 -9.17 -14.11 3.26
N TYR A 100 -8.37 -13.29 2.59
CA TYR A 100 -7.59 -13.67 1.41
C TYR A 100 -6.10 -13.40 1.63
N ASP A 101 -5.25 -14.33 1.24
CA ASP A 101 -3.79 -14.17 1.20
C ASP A 101 -3.27 -14.62 -0.18
N TYR A 102 -2.60 -13.71 -0.88
CA TYR A 102 -2.01 -13.93 -2.21
C TYR A 102 -0.50 -13.73 -2.22
N ASN A 103 0.14 -13.57 -1.06
CA ASN A 103 1.58 -13.26 -0.98
C ASN A 103 2.44 -14.31 -1.70
N TYR A 104 2.04 -15.58 -1.61
CA TYR A 104 2.73 -16.72 -2.22
C TYR A 104 2.88 -16.59 -3.75
N ILE A 105 1.93 -15.93 -4.43
CA ILE A 105 1.95 -15.73 -5.89
C ILE A 105 3.18 -14.88 -6.29
N TYR A 106 3.57 -13.93 -5.44
CA TYR A 106 4.60 -12.95 -5.76
C TYR A 106 5.99 -13.31 -5.21
N GLU A 107 6.14 -14.39 -4.44
CA GLU A 107 7.40 -14.71 -3.74
C GLU A 107 8.59 -14.85 -4.70
N ASN A 108 8.37 -15.45 -5.87
CA ASN A 108 9.43 -15.66 -6.87
C ASN A 108 9.91 -14.37 -7.54
N ILE A 109 9.10 -13.30 -7.55
CA ILE A 109 9.46 -12.01 -8.15
C ILE A 109 9.77 -10.94 -7.10
N LYS A 110 9.51 -11.21 -5.82
CA LYS A 110 9.65 -10.27 -4.70
C LYS A 110 10.99 -9.57 -4.64
N LYS A 111 12.09 -10.30 -4.90
CA LYS A 111 13.44 -9.73 -4.94
C LYS A 111 13.57 -8.67 -6.04
N ALA A 112 13.09 -8.98 -7.25
CA ALA A 112 13.18 -8.07 -8.39
C ALA A 112 12.32 -6.81 -8.19
N VAL A 113 11.11 -6.97 -7.66
CA VAL A 113 10.22 -5.86 -7.29
C VAL A 113 10.88 -4.96 -6.24
N LYS A 114 11.42 -5.53 -5.16
CA LYS A 114 12.07 -4.76 -4.09
C LYS A 114 13.37 -4.08 -4.50
N SER A 115 14.08 -4.60 -5.49
CA SER A 115 15.32 -3.99 -5.99
C SER A 115 15.09 -2.94 -7.08
N SER A 116 13.86 -2.77 -7.55
CA SER A 116 13.51 -1.76 -8.55
C SER A 116 13.26 -0.40 -7.91
N ASP A 117 13.57 0.67 -8.64
CA ASP A 117 13.22 2.03 -8.24
C ASP A 117 11.73 2.31 -8.49
N LEU A 118 11.16 1.68 -9.53
CA LEU A 118 9.75 1.74 -9.87
C LEU A 118 9.23 0.35 -10.27
N ALA A 119 8.11 -0.05 -9.69
CA ALA A 119 7.38 -1.27 -10.03
C ALA A 119 5.98 -0.94 -10.53
N ILE A 120 5.66 -1.43 -11.73
CA ILE A 120 4.38 -1.21 -12.41
C ILE A 120 3.71 -2.56 -12.68
N VAL A 121 2.39 -2.60 -12.49
CA VAL A 121 1.55 -3.76 -12.79
C VAL A 121 0.28 -3.28 -13.49
N ASN A 122 -0.21 -4.04 -14.48
CA ASN A 122 -1.50 -3.75 -15.08
C ASN A 122 -2.61 -4.30 -14.19
N GLN A 123 -3.53 -3.46 -13.72
CA GLN A 123 -4.67 -3.91 -12.94
C GLN A 123 -5.86 -4.14 -13.87
N GLU A 124 -6.10 -5.39 -14.28
CA GLU A 124 -7.18 -5.74 -15.20
C GLU A 124 -8.52 -6.00 -14.50
N THR A 125 -8.50 -6.50 -13.27
CA THR A 125 -9.73 -6.96 -12.58
C THR A 125 -10.58 -5.78 -12.12
N PRO A 126 -11.84 -5.60 -12.58
CA PRO A 126 -12.65 -4.46 -12.15
C PRO A 126 -12.79 -4.36 -10.62
N ILE A 127 -12.47 -3.19 -10.06
CA ILE A 127 -12.60 -2.92 -8.63
C ILE A 127 -13.99 -2.35 -8.36
N ALA A 128 -14.90 -3.18 -7.87
CA ALA A 128 -16.32 -2.86 -7.79
C ALA A 128 -16.82 -2.49 -6.37
N GLY A 129 -15.88 -2.30 -5.43
CA GLY A 129 -16.18 -1.95 -4.03
C GLY A 129 -16.89 -3.07 -3.24
N ASN A 130 -17.13 -2.83 -1.95
CA ASN A 130 -17.61 -3.87 -1.03
C ASN A 130 -19.10 -4.22 -1.19
N ASN A 131 -19.88 -3.41 -1.91
CA ASN A 131 -21.30 -3.65 -2.14
C ASN A 131 -21.52 -4.86 -3.06
N LEU A 132 -20.51 -5.19 -3.88
CA LEU A 132 -20.49 -6.37 -4.72
C LEU A 132 -19.57 -7.40 -4.06
N LYS A 133 -20.06 -8.65 -3.98
CA LYS A 133 -19.23 -9.76 -3.50
C LYS A 133 -18.12 -10.04 -4.50
N VAL A 134 -17.00 -10.56 -4.01
CA VAL A 134 -15.92 -11.10 -4.84
C VAL A 134 -16.50 -12.21 -5.75
N GLN A 135 -16.27 -12.08 -7.04
CA GLN A 135 -16.73 -12.97 -8.11
C GLN A 135 -15.61 -13.08 -9.15
N GLY A 136 -15.49 -14.22 -9.81
CA GLY A 136 -14.52 -14.44 -10.87
C GLY A 136 -15.13 -15.11 -12.10
N TYR A 137 -14.26 -15.44 -13.04
CA TYR A 137 -14.57 -16.16 -14.28
C TYR A 137 -13.40 -17.09 -14.62
N PRO A 138 -13.61 -18.20 -15.37
CA PRO A 138 -14.90 -18.87 -15.50
C PRO A 138 -15.36 -19.42 -14.15
N THR A 139 -16.68 -19.52 -13.97
CA THR A 139 -17.33 -20.06 -12.76
C THR A 139 -17.54 -21.57 -12.82
#